data_AF-A0A7X7HRA2-F1
#
_entry.id   AF-A0A7X7HRA2-F1
#
_cell.length_a   1.000
_cell.length_b   1.000
_cell.length_c   1.000
_cell.angle_alpha   90.00
_cell.angle_beta   90.00
_cell.angle_gamma   90.00
#
_symmetry.space_group_name_H-M   'P 1'
#
loop_
_entity.id
_entity.type
_entity.pdbx_description
1 polymer ?
#
loop_
_entity_poly.entity_id
_entity_poly.type
_entity_poly.pdbx_seq_one_letter_code
_entity_poly.pdbx_strand_id
1 'polypeptide(L)' 'MLSVTRIEISRDIAASPEAVYAAISDVTRMGEWSEECHTCQWHDG' A
#
# COMPACT_ATOMS: atom_id res chain seq x y z
N MET A 1 -20.80 5.59 22.72
CA MET A 1 -19.99 4.56 22.05
C MET A 1 -20.10 4.81 20.55
N LEU A 2 -19.07 5.33 19.90
CA LEU A 2 -19.10 5.54 18.45
C LEU A 2 -18.97 4.18 17.76
N SER A 3 -19.88 3.88 16.83
CA SER A 3 -19.78 2.70 15.96
C SER A 3 -18.73 2.96 14.89
N VAL A 4 -17.71 2.12 14.80
CA VAL A 4 -16.69 2.21 13.74
C VAL A 4 -17.18 1.41 12.54
N THR A 5 -17.34 2.06 11.40
CA THR A 5 -17.61 1.39 10.12
C THR A 5 -16.32 0.76 9.60
N ARG A 6 -16.34 -0.55 9.31
CA ARG A 6 -15.24 -1.28 8.67
C ARG A 6 -15.55 -1.49 7.19
N ILE A 7 -14.56 -1.24 6.33
CA ILE A 7 -14.65 -1.46 4.87
C ILE A 7 -13.45 -2.32 4.46
N GLU A 8 -13.67 -3.23 3.52
CA GLU A 8 -12.64 -4.09 2.92
C GLU A 8 -12.81 -4.14 1.39
N ILE A 9 -11.69 -4.12 0.68
CA ILE A 9 -11.62 -4.21 -0.78
C ILE A 9 -10.52 -5.23 -1.14
N SER A 10 -10.76 -6.05 -2.15
CA SER A 10 -9.79 -7.04 -2.65
C SER A 10 -9.71 -7.01 -4.18
N ARG A 11 -8.54 -7.35 -4.74
CA ARG A 11 -8.34 -7.53 -6.18
C ARG A 11 -7.23 -8.55 -6.43
N ASP A 12 -7.41 -9.37 -7.47
CA ASP A 12 -6.36 -10.27 -7.95
C ASP A 12 -5.28 -9.52 -8.74
N ILE A 13 -4.03 -9.91 -8.54
CA ILE A 13 -2.87 -9.39 -9.27
C ILE A 13 -2.15 -10.58 -9.91
N ALA A 14 -1.89 -10.50 -11.22
CA ALA A 14 -1.16 -11.52 -11.96
C ALA A 14 0.36 -11.44 -11.70
N ALA A 15 0.77 -11.58 -10.45
CA ALA A 15 2.15 -11.61 -9.99
C ALA A 15 2.30 -12.56 -8.80
N SER A 16 3.53 -12.96 -8.48
CA SER A 16 3.77 -13.76 -7.28
C SER A 16 3.53 -12.93 -6.02
N PRO A 17 3.13 -13.55 -4.88
CA PRO A 17 2.96 -12.84 -3.62
C PRO A 17 4.19 -12.05 -3.19
N GLU A 18 5.39 -12.59 -3.44
CA GLU A 18 6.67 -11.94 -3.11
C GLU A 18 6.88 -10.67 -3.93
N ALA A 19 6.53 -10.70 -5.22
CA ALA A 19 6.63 -9.53 -6.09
C ALA A 19 5.65 -8.42 -5.67
N VAL A 20 4.41 -8.79 -5.29
CA VAL A 20 3.43 -7.83 -4.78
C VAL A 20 3.89 -7.23 -3.46
N TYR A 21 4.36 -8.07 -2.53
CA TYR A 21 4.84 -7.61 -1.23
C TYR A 21 6.03 -6.66 -1.39
N ALA A 22 7.03 -7.04 -2.18
CA ALA A 22 8.21 -6.20 -2.42
C ALA A 22 7.86 -4.85 -3.07
N ALA A 23 6.79 -4.79 -3.87
CA ALA A 23 6.29 -3.53 -4.41
C ALA A 23 5.65 -2.65 -3.32
N ILE A 24 4.72 -3.19 -2.52
CA ILE A 24 3.94 -2.36 -1.58
C ILE A 24 4.59 -2.13 -0.22
N SER A 25 5.55 -2.98 0.18
CA SER A 25 6.19 -2.90 1.50
C SER A 25 7.23 -1.78 1.57
N ASP A 26 7.84 -1.41 0.45
CA ASP A 26 8.75 -0.28 0.37
C ASP A 26 7.99 1.01 0.07
N VAL A 27 7.62 1.74 1.12
CA VAL A 27 6.84 2.98 0.97
C VAL A 27 7.60 4.05 0.19
N THR A 28 8.93 4.02 0.12
CA THR A 28 9.69 5.04 -0.62
C THR A 28 9.41 5.03 -2.12
N ARG A 29 8.88 3.92 -2.64
CA ARG A 29 8.54 3.72 -4.05
C ARG A 29 7.10 4.12 -4.41
N MET A 30 6.31 4.62 -3.46
CA MET A 30 4.87 4.89 -3.67
C MET A 30 4.58 5.80 -4.89
N GLY A 31 5.50 6.71 -5.21
CA GLY A 31 5.41 7.60 -6.37
C GLY A 31 5.54 6.92 -7.74
N GLU A 32 5.95 5.66 -7.83
CA GLU A 32 6.04 4.93 -9.11
C GLU A 32 4.66 4.56 -9.69
N TRP A 33 3.64 4.39 -8.84
CA TRP A 33 2.31 3.91 -9.25
C TRP A 33 1.13 4.67 -8.64
N SER A 34 1.30 5.37 -7.52
CA SER A 34 0.20 6.06 -6.86
C SER A 34 -0.21 7.33 -7.62
N GLU A 35 -1.51 7.46 -7.87
CA GLU A 35 -2.08 8.67 -8.49
C GLU A 35 -2.11 9.86 -7.51
N GLU A 36 -2.08 9.61 -6.20
CA GLU A 36 -2.26 10.63 -5.16
C GLU A 36 -1.00 10.86 -4.32
N CYS A 37 -0.27 9.79 -3.97
CA CYS A 37 0.87 9.87 -3.06
C CYS A 37 2.20 9.76 -3.81
N HIS A 38 2.81 10.91 -4.10
CA HIS A 38 3.98 10.97 -4.96
C HIS A 38 5.32 10.73 -4.22
N THR A 39 5.36 10.91 -2.89
CA THR A 39 6.58 10.74 -2.09
C THR A 39 6.25 10.24 -0.70
N CYS A 40 6.98 9.25 -0.21
CA CYS A 40 6.93 8.78 1.17
C CYS A 40 8.34 8.52 1.69
N GLN A 41 8.48 8.60 3.00
CA GLN A 41 9.71 8.24 3.69
C GLN A 41 9.36 7.47 4.96
N TRP A 42 10.26 6.60 5.36
CA TRP A 42 10.23 6.04 6.70
C TRP A 42 10.57 7.14 7.70
N HIS A 43 9.75 7.28 8.73
CA HIS A 43 10.14 7.99 9.95
C HIS A 43 10.92 7.02 10.84
N ASP A 44 11.71 7.53 11.79
CA ASP A 44 12.49 6.70 12.74
C ASP A 44 11.67 5.49 13.21
N GLY A 45 12.24 4.30 12.97
CA GLY A 45 11.58 3.01 13.13
C GLY A 45 11.34 2.59 14.57
#